data_AF-A0A6N7AT84-F1
#
_entry.id   AF-A0A6N7AT84-F1
#
_cell.length_a   1.000
_cell.length_b   1.000
_cell.length_c   1.000
_cell.angle_alpha   90.00
_cell.angle_beta   90.00
_cell.angle_gamma   90.00
#
_symmetry.space_group_name_H-M   'P 1'
#
loop_
_entity.id
_entity.type
_entity.pdbx_description
1 polymer ?
#
loop_
_entity_poly.entity_id
_entity_poly.type
_entity_poly.pdbx_seq_one_letter_code
_entity_poly.pdbx_strand_id
1 'polypeptide(L)'
;MKTAISIPDELFKEVEKFAQKHNYSRSEVFVVAVRDFLRKLESRKLLNLLNDAYSATEPVEEKALREKSKKHYARTVLKEKY
;
A
#
# COMPACT_ATOMS: atom_id res chain seq x y z
N MET A 1 -20.18 -3.91 -15.64
CA MET A 1 -19.69 -3.59 -17.00
C MET A 1 -18.86 -4.77 -17.51
N LYS A 2 -18.98 -5.15 -18.79
CA LYS A 2 -18.18 -6.23 -19.40
C LYS A 2 -17.25 -5.62 -20.45
N THR A 3 -16.01 -6.07 -20.49
CA THR A 3 -15.01 -5.64 -21.47
C THR A 3 -14.17 -6.84 -21.88
N ALA A 4 -13.79 -6.92 -23.14
CA ALA A 4 -12.77 -7.86 -23.60
C ALA A 4 -11.38 -7.20 -23.44
N ILE A 5 -10.39 -7.96 -22.98
CA ILE A 5 -9.01 -7.50 -22.84
C ILE A 5 -8.08 -8.51 -23.49
N SER A 6 -7.03 -8.02 -24.14
CA SER A 6 -5.94 -8.86 -24.61
C SER A 6 -4.90 -9.02 -23.50
N ILE A 7 -4.49 -10.26 -23.23
CA ILE A 7 -3.46 -10.61 -22.26
C ILE A 7 -2.58 -11.73 -22.81
N PRO A 8 -1.32 -11.85 -22.39
CA PRO A 8 -0.47 -12.97 -22.80
C PRO A 8 -1.06 -14.32 -22.38
N ASP A 9 -0.95 -15.32 -23.26
CA ASP A 9 -1.52 -16.66 -23.04
C ASP A 9 -0.99 -17.32 -21.76
N GLU A 10 0.30 -17.17 -21.47
CA GLU A 10 0.91 -17.74 -20.26
C GLU A 10 0.34 -17.12 -18.99
N LEU A 11 0.14 -15.80 -18.97
CA LEU A 11 -0.50 -15.11 -17.84
C LEU A 11 -1.96 -15.57 -17.67
N PHE A 12 -2.69 -15.73 -18.77
CA PHE A 12 -4.07 -16.23 -18.71
C PHE A 12 -4.13 -17.64 -18.12
N LYS A 13 -3.24 -18.55 -18.53
CA LYS A 13 -3.15 -19.91 -17.99
C LYS A 13 -2.85 -19.91 -16.49
N GLU A 14 -1.96 -19.02 -16.02
CA GLU A 14 -1.65 -18.87 -14.60
C GLU A 14 -2.88 -18.38 -13.80
N VAL A 15 -3.58 -17.38 -14.32
CA VAL A 15 -4.81 -16.85 -13.69
C VAL A 15 -5.90 -17.92 -13.64
N GLU A 16 -6.11 -18.69 -14.70
CA GLU A 16 -7.06 -19.81 -14.74
C GLU A 16 -6.73 -20.87 -13.68
N LYS A 17 -5.46 -21.29 -13.58
CA LYS A 17 -5.02 -22.26 -12.57
C LYS A 17 -5.26 -21.75 -11.15
N PHE A 18 -4.94 -20.47 -10.90
CA PHE A 18 -5.20 -19.84 -9.61
C PHE A 18 -6.70 -19.80 -9.30
N ALA A 19 -7.51 -19.35 -10.26
CA ALA A 19 -8.96 -19.24 -10.11
C ALA A 19 -9.59 -20.60 -9.75
N GLN A 20 -9.25 -21.65 -10.48
CA GLN A 20 -9.73 -23.01 -10.22
C GLN A 20 -9.29 -23.53 -8.85
N LYS A 21 -8.00 -23.36 -8.50
CA LYS A 21 -7.45 -23.83 -7.23
C LYS A 21 -8.11 -23.17 -6.01
N HIS A 22 -8.50 -21.91 -6.14
CA HIS A 22 -9.05 -21.10 -5.05
C HIS A 22 -10.57 -20.91 -5.14
N ASN A 23 -11.25 -21.62 -6.06
CA ASN A 23 -12.70 -21.54 -6.29
C ASN A 23 -13.19 -20.11 -6.58
N TYR A 24 -12.39 -19.35 -7.34
CA TYR A 24 -12.75 -18.05 -7.88
C TYR A 24 -13.12 -18.17 -9.36
N SER A 25 -13.95 -17.26 -9.84
CA SER A 25 -14.04 -16.97 -11.27
C SER A 25 -12.82 -16.17 -11.74
N ARG A 26 -12.45 -16.32 -13.02
CA ARG A 26 -11.43 -15.48 -13.67
C ARG A 26 -11.67 -13.99 -13.42
N SER A 27 -12.92 -13.53 -13.58
CA SER A 27 -13.29 -12.13 -13.39
C SER A 27 -13.04 -11.65 -11.96
N GLU A 28 -13.27 -12.49 -10.95
CA GLU A 28 -13.00 -12.12 -9.55
C GLU A 28 -11.50 -11.94 -9.30
N VAL A 29 -10.65 -12.80 -9.87
CA VAL A 29 -9.19 -12.65 -9.77
C VAL A 29 -8.75 -11.30 -10.33
N PHE A 30 -9.24 -10.92 -11.51
CA PHE A 30 -8.94 -9.63 -12.10
C PHE A 30 -9.48 -8.46 -11.27
N VAL A 31 -10.70 -8.54 -10.73
CA VAL A 31 -11.27 -7.50 -9.88
C VAL A 31 -10.43 -7.27 -8.63
N VAL A 32 -10.01 -8.35 -7.96
CA VAL A 32 -9.16 -8.28 -6.77
C VAL A 32 -7.80 -7.67 -7.11
N ALA A 33 -7.17 -8.13 -8.20
CA ALA A 33 -5.88 -7.62 -8.64
C ALA A 33 -5.93 -6.13 -9.00
N VAL A 34 -6.94 -5.70 -9.76
CA VAL A 34 -7.12 -4.28 -10.14
C VAL A 34 -7.37 -3.41 -8.92
N ARG A 35 -8.21 -3.86 -7.98
CA ARG A 35 -8.47 -3.11 -6.74
C ARG A 35 -7.20 -2.93 -5.92
N ASP A 36 -6.41 -3.99 -5.77
CA ASP A 36 -5.15 -3.91 -5.03
C ASP A 36 -4.12 -3.02 -5.75
N PHE A 37 -4.04 -3.10 -7.07
CA PHE A 37 -3.18 -2.24 -7.88
C PHE A 37 -3.52 -0.76 -7.71
N LEU A 38 -4.82 -0.40 -7.80
CA LEU A 38 -5.29 0.98 -7.62
C LEU A 38 -4.98 1.49 -6.22
N ARG A 39 -5.28 0.70 -5.19
CA ARG A 39 -4.97 1.05 -3.79
C ARG A 39 -3.48 1.31 -3.60
N LYS A 40 -2.61 0.45 -4.14
CA LYS A 40 -1.15 0.65 -4.08
C LYS A 40 -0.72 1.95 -4.76
N LEU A 41 -1.38 2.30 -5.87
CA LEU A 41 -1.09 3.53 -6.61
C LEU A 41 -1.50 4.76 -5.80
N GLU A 42 -2.68 4.74 -5.16
CA GLU A 42 -3.13 5.79 -4.24
C GLU A 42 -2.19 5.94 -3.05
N SER A 43 -1.80 4.84 -2.41
CA SER A 43 -0.84 4.86 -1.29
C SER A 43 0.50 5.46 -1.70
N ARG A 44 1.03 5.12 -2.89
CA ARG A 44 2.26 5.74 -3.41
C ARG A 44 2.09 7.23 -3.66
N LYS A 45 0.95 7.66 -4.21
CA LYS A 45 0.66 9.07 -4.44
C LYS A 45 0.63 9.84 -3.11
N LEU A 46 -0.04 9.30 -2.09
CA LEU A 46 -0.08 9.89 -0.76
C LEU A 46 1.33 10.00 -0.15
N LEU A 47 2.12 8.93 -0.24
CA LEU A 47 3.51 8.92 0.26
C LEU A 47 4.37 9.98 -0.44
N ASN A 48 4.25 10.12 -1.77
CA ASN A 48 4.98 11.14 -2.51
C ASN A 48 4.57 12.55 -2.07
N LEU A 49 3.27 12.81 -1.90
CA LEU A 49 2.79 14.11 -1.40
C LEU A 49 3.32 14.43 0.00
N LEU A 50 3.41 13.44 0.88
CA LEU A 50 4.02 13.61 2.20
C LEU A 50 5.51 13.94 2.06
N ASN A 51 6.25 13.18 1.25
CA ASN A 51 7.67 13.45 1.02
C ASN A 51 7.91 14.85 0.46
N ASP A 52 7.07 15.30 -0.47
CA ASP A 52 7.14 16.64 -1.06
C ASP A 52 6.82 17.72 -0.01
N ALA A 53 5.77 17.52 0.80
CA ALA A 53 5.40 18.46 1.86
C ALA A 53 6.50 18.61 2.93
N TYR A 54 7.24 17.54 3.21
CA TYR A 54 8.34 17.51 4.18
C TYR A 54 9.73 17.55 3.52
N SER A 55 9.85 17.94 2.25
CA SER A 55 11.14 17.95 1.54
C SER A 55 12.06 19.08 2.00
N ALA A 56 11.51 20.13 2.61
CA ALA A 56 12.26 21.25 3.14
C ALA A 56 13.07 20.86 4.38
N THR A 57 14.17 21.57 4.63
CA THR A 57 14.96 21.36 5.84
C THR A 57 14.14 21.69 7.08
N GLU A 58 13.97 20.71 7.96
CA GLU A 58 13.26 20.85 9.23
C GLU A 58 13.96 21.90 10.13
N PRO A 59 13.22 22.88 10.68
CA PRO A 59 13.76 23.82 11.66
C PRO A 59 14.31 23.11 12.89
N VAL A 60 15.35 23.69 13.52
CA VAL A 60 16.03 23.09 14.68
C VAL A 60 15.07 22.85 15.85
N GLU A 61 14.13 23.76 16.06
CA GLU A 61 13.12 23.67 17.13
C GLU A 61 12.16 22.50 16.91
N GLU A 62 11.66 22.32 15.69
CA GLU A 62 10.80 21.19 15.31
C GLU A 62 11.53 19.86 15.44
N LYS A 63 12.78 19.81 15.02
CA LYS A 63 13.64 18.63 15.18
C LYS A 63 13.82 18.27 16.66
N ALA A 64 14.08 19.25 17.52
CA ALA A 64 14.23 19.04 18.95
C ALA A 64 12.94 18.52 19.60
N LEU A 65 11.80 19.09 19.22
CA LEU A 65 10.48 18.64 19.66
C LEU A 65 10.21 17.20 19.24
N ARG A 66 10.44 16.86 17.96
CA ARG A 66 10.24 15.52 17.41
C ARG A 66 11.09 14.47 18.14
N GLU A 67 12.35 14.77 18.44
CA GLU A 67 13.21 13.85 19.20
C GLU A 67 12.75 13.66 20.66
N LYS A 68 12.24 14.72 21.30
CA LYS A 68 11.64 14.62 22.65
C LYS A 68 10.37 13.75 22.61
N SER A 69 9.50 13.95 21.62
CA SER A 69 8.27 13.17 21.43
C SER A 69 8.56 11.69 21.17
N LYS A 70 9.54 11.35 20.33
CA LYS A 70 9.97 9.96 20.10
C LYS A 70 10.45 9.29 21.40
N LYS A 71 11.25 9.99 22.21
CA LYS A 71 11.72 9.48 23.51
C LYS A 71 10.56 9.27 24.49
N HIS A 72 9.57 10.16 24.50
CA HIS A 72 8.39 10.00 25.34
C HIS A 72 7.56 8.77 24.93
N TYR A 73 7.26 8.64 23.64
CA TYR A 73 6.52 7.50 23.08
C TYR A 73 7.20 6.16 23.41
N ALA A 74 8.52 6.07 23.22
CA ALA A 74 9.28 4.86 23.53
C ALA A 74 9.24 4.47 25.02
N ARG A 75 9.10 5.45 25.91
CA ARG A 75 9.08 5.21 27.36
C ARG A 75 7.71 4.86 27.91
N THR A 76 6.66 5.39 27.32
CA THR A 76 5.28 5.31 27.84
C THR A 76 4.48 4.29 27.05
N VAL A 77 4.31 4.52 25.75
CA VAL A 77 3.42 3.73 24.89
C VAL A 77 4.00 2.37 24.52
N LEU A 78 5.30 2.28 24.24
CA LEU A 78 5.94 1.01 23.84
C LEU A 78 6.21 0.06 25.01
N LYS A 79 6.27 0.57 26.25
CA LYS A 79 6.49 -0.24 27.46
C LYS A 79 5.19 -0.75 28.07
N GLU A 80 4.07 -0.08 27.80
CA GLU A 80 2.73 -0.62 28.02
C GLU A 80 2.48 -1.72 26.98
N LYS A 81 2.93 -2.94 27.29
CA LYS A 81 2.45 -4.15 26.60
C LYS A 81 0.94 -4.23 26.82
N TYR A 82 0.19 -4.38 25.72
CA TYR A 82 -1.17 -4.90 25.73
C TYR A 82 -1.22 -6.25 26.44
#